data_AF-K4RAZ9-F1
#
_entry.id   AF-K4RAZ9-F1
#
_cell.length_a   1.000
_cell.length_b   1.000
_cell.length_c   1.000
_cell.angle_alpha   90.00
_cell.angle_beta   90.00
_cell.angle_gamma   90.00
#
_symmetry.space_group_name_H-M   'P 1'
#
loop_
_entity.id
_entity.type
_entity.pdbx_description
1 polymer ?
#
loop_
_entity_poly.entity_id
_entity_poly.type
_entity_poly.pdbx_seq_one_letter_code
_entity_poly.pdbx_strand_id
1 'polypeptide(L)'
;MKRAPVHDLVVVLPGIMGTRLADADGGAVWDVSGGALWRALRTFSRSVKDLRLPVDIGDDHPGDGIRPVGVMPDLHVIPGIWHPVDGYSSLLHWLEQNFTLRSRQPSDPPGTPANLVEFGYDWRLSCRYNAHCLEERVAEELARWRSSAPERRDARVVFICHSMGGLVARYYVECLGGHEVTRRLITLGTPHRGSLNALTHLVNGLRKGWGPFGADLTELARSLPSLHQLVPDYACVSTADGLAYARDLTGLPGPDEKLLADAGVFHSELRRAAEAPGRDSRTDLVTVVGVRQPTATTGVYAGGVLVPSWEIDGVDEGGDGTVPRLSARPANAADTGHLVGTSFSPNEHHGSLQHNQGVRDALSGWLEHERFHRGEDDKDAPPLSVLAPTLLAYGEPYEVSVTVPDEMRGHDELLVVAELRAADRRSESTRSLRNLGGGRYRGVFPAPEGGAYRLAVWVEGRMESRVTALTLVGELGE
;
A
#
# COMPACT_ATOMS: atom_id res chain seq x y z
N MET A 1 4.91 -15.43 21.76
CA MET A 1 3.54 -14.88 21.71
C MET A 1 2.67 -15.81 20.91
N LYS A 2 1.35 -15.85 21.18
CA LYS A 2 0.41 -16.66 20.40
C LYS A 2 0.20 -15.96 19.04
N ARG A 3 0.30 -16.72 17.93
CA ARG A 3 0.05 -16.19 16.59
C ARG A 3 -1.44 -15.88 16.43
N ALA A 4 -1.78 -14.77 15.77
CA ALA A 4 -3.15 -14.37 15.54
C ALA A 4 -3.80 -15.23 14.43
N PRO A 5 -5.06 -15.67 14.60
CA PRO A 5 -5.71 -16.57 13.65
C PRO A 5 -6.09 -15.84 12.35
N VAL A 6 -5.73 -16.45 11.22
CA VAL A 6 -6.14 -16.03 9.87
C VAL A 6 -6.65 -17.26 9.12
N HIS A 7 -7.92 -17.23 8.74
CA HIS A 7 -8.60 -18.34 8.05
C HIS A 7 -8.73 -18.13 6.54
N ASP A 8 -8.47 -16.91 6.06
CA ASP A 8 -8.46 -16.59 4.64
C ASP A 8 -7.13 -16.99 3.96
N LEU A 9 -7.17 -17.06 2.63
CA LEU A 9 -5.99 -17.18 1.79
C LEU A 9 -5.34 -15.79 1.63
N VAL A 10 -4.11 -15.63 2.09
CA VAL A 10 -3.31 -14.41 1.89
C VAL A 10 -2.42 -14.59 0.67
N VAL A 11 -2.51 -13.67 -0.28
CA VAL A 11 -1.70 -13.70 -1.52
C VAL A 11 -0.84 -12.43 -1.59
N VAL A 12 0.47 -12.61 -1.69
CA VAL A 12 1.44 -11.51 -1.77
C VAL A 12 1.91 -11.34 -3.22
N LEU A 13 1.76 -10.12 -3.75
CA LEU A 13 2.19 -9.76 -5.10
C LEU A 13 3.30 -8.71 -5.07
N PRO A 14 4.44 -8.97 -5.72
CA PRO A 14 5.53 -8.00 -5.79
C PRO A 14 5.27 -6.91 -6.84
N GLY A 15 6.09 -5.86 -6.81
CA GLY A 15 6.18 -4.86 -7.88
C GLY A 15 6.91 -5.35 -9.13
N ILE A 16 7.03 -4.47 -10.13
CA ILE A 16 7.81 -4.71 -11.35
C ILE A 16 9.24 -5.15 -10.98
N MET A 17 9.78 -6.19 -11.62
CA MET A 17 11.10 -6.77 -11.31
C MET A 17 11.27 -7.37 -9.90
N GLY A 18 10.20 -7.41 -9.09
CA GLY A 18 10.21 -8.06 -7.76
C GLY A 18 10.00 -9.57 -7.80
N THR A 19 9.95 -10.18 -8.98
CA THR A 19 9.90 -11.63 -9.22
C THR A 19 11.17 -12.08 -9.90
N ARG A 20 11.76 -13.19 -9.44
CA ARG A 20 12.89 -13.86 -10.08
C ARG A 20 12.43 -14.62 -11.34
N LEU A 21 13.18 -14.49 -12.42
CA LEU A 21 12.89 -15.15 -13.71
C LEU A 21 14.01 -16.13 -14.07
N ALA A 22 13.62 -17.29 -14.57
CA ALA A 22 14.53 -18.30 -15.10
C ALA A 22 14.13 -18.71 -16.52
N ASP A 23 15.10 -19.18 -17.30
CA ASP A 23 14.86 -19.75 -18.63
C ASP A 23 14.28 -21.18 -18.55
N ALA A 24 14.05 -21.77 -19.73
CA ALA A 24 13.50 -23.12 -19.86
C ALA A 24 14.41 -24.19 -19.22
N ASP A 25 15.72 -23.96 -19.21
CA ASP A 25 16.72 -24.85 -18.63
C ASP A 25 16.90 -24.64 -17.12
N GLY A 26 16.18 -23.67 -16.53
CA GLY A 26 16.28 -23.30 -15.13
C GLY A 26 17.46 -22.38 -14.81
N GLY A 27 18.14 -21.85 -15.82
CA GLY A 27 19.15 -20.81 -15.70
C GLY A 27 18.53 -19.51 -15.21
N ALA A 28 19.11 -18.89 -14.19
CA ALA A 28 18.63 -17.62 -13.67
C ALA A 28 18.88 -16.49 -14.66
N VAL A 29 17.80 -15.89 -15.16
CA VAL A 29 17.85 -14.76 -16.09
C VAL A 29 17.72 -13.44 -15.33
N TRP A 30 16.89 -13.41 -14.29
CA TRP A 30 16.81 -12.33 -13.31
C TRP A 30 16.73 -12.90 -11.90
N ASP A 31 17.86 -12.92 -11.20
CA ASP A 31 17.97 -13.29 -9.79
C ASP A 31 19.08 -12.43 -9.18
N VAL A 32 18.70 -11.53 -8.28
CA VAL A 32 19.59 -10.54 -7.67
C VAL A 32 19.59 -10.75 -6.16
N SER A 33 19.93 -11.97 -5.72
CA SER A 33 20.13 -12.29 -4.29
C SER A 33 21.57 -11.97 -3.83
N GLY A 34 21.73 -11.70 -2.53
CA GLY A 34 22.88 -10.99 -1.93
C GLY A 34 24.30 -11.50 -2.26
N GLY A 35 25.26 -10.56 -2.27
CA GLY A 35 26.71 -10.79 -2.44
C GLY A 35 27.22 -10.77 -3.89
N ALA A 36 26.35 -11.06 -4.86
CA ALA A 36 26.71 -11.19 -6.27
C ALA A 36 26.07 -10.13 -7.19
N LEU A 37 25.57 -9.01 -6.64
CA LEU A 37 24.85 -7.94 -7.36
C LEU A 37 25.55 -7.53 -8.68
N TRP A 38 26.88 -7.39 -8.64
CA TRP A 38 27.70 -7.04 -9.79
C TRP A 38 27.79 -8.14 -10.85
N ARG A 39 27.81 -9.42 -10.45
CA ARG A 39 27.87 -10.57 -11.38
C ARG A 39 26.50 -10.86 -11.98
N ALA A 40 25.42 -10.69 -11.21
CA ALA A 40 24.05 -10.77 -11.68
C ALA A 40 23.74 -9.67 -12.70
N LEU A 41 24.07 -8.40 -12.41
CA LEU A 41 23.90 -7.29 -13.36
C LEU A 41 24.71 -7.48 -14.65
N ARG A 42 25.91 -8.08 -14.58
CA ARG A 42 26.75 -8.36 -15.76
C ARG A 42 26.27 -9.57 -16.58
N THR A 43 25.54 -10.49 -15.96
CA THR A 43 24.94 -11.65 -16.65
C THR A 43 23.61 -11.24 -17.25
N PHE A 44 22.79 -10.51 -16.48
CA PHE A 44 21.59 -9.83 -16.95
C PHE A 44 21.90 -8.93 -18.16
N SER A 45 22.97 -8.13 -18.12
CA SER A 45 23.36 -7.26 -19.24
C SER A 45 23.70 -8.03 -20.53
N ARG A 46 24.15 -9.29 -20.43
CA ARG A 46 24.43 -10.16 -21.58
C ARG A 46 23.16 -10.82 -22.13
N SER A 47 22.19 -11.11 -21.27
CA SER A 47 20.89 -11.74 -21.62
C SER A 47 19.76 -10.72 -21.89
N VAL A 48 20.02 -9.40 -21.84
CA VAL A 48 18.99 -8.36 -22.10
C VAL A 48 18.32 -8.54 -23.45
N LYS A 49 19.06 -8.99 -24.47
CA LYS A 49 18.50 -9.25 -25.80
C LYS A 49 17.48 -10.39 -25.76
N ASP A 50 17.77 -11.43 -24.99
CA ASP A 50 16.93 -12.62 -24.86
C ASP A 50 15.67 -12.37 -24.04
N LEU A 51 15.65 -11.27 -23.27
CA LEU A 51 14.48 -10.84 -22.50
C LEU A 51 13.53 -9.91 -23.25
N ARG A 52 13.93 -9.39 -24.42
CA ARG A 52 13.09 -8.47 -25.19
C ARG A 52 11.87 -9.20 -25.72
N LEU A 53 10.73 -8.53 -25.64
CA LEU A 53 9.49 -9.06 -26.15
C LEU A 53 9.34 -8.73 -27.65
N PRO A 54 8.68 -9.61 -28.42
CA PRO A 54 8.26 -9.30 -29.79
C PRO A 54 7.45 -8.01 -29.87
N VAL A 55 7.59 -7.31 -30.98
CA VAL A 55 6.69 -6.21 -31.33
C VAL A 55 5.27 -6.75 -31.44
N ASP A 56 4.28 -5.95 -31.02
CA ASP A 56 2.86 -6.29 -31.06
C ASP A 56 2.44 -7.50 -30.17
N ILE A 57 3.24 -7.88 -29.15
CA ILE A 57 2.89 -8.97 -28.23
C ILE A 57 1.55 -8.76 -27.49
N GLY A 58 1.18 -7.50 -27.23
CA GLY A 58 -0.05 -7.16 -26.51
C GLY A 58 -0.16 -7.90 -25.17
N ASP A 59 -1.21 -8.72 -25.03
CA ASP A 59 -1.49 -9.54 -23.86
C ASP A 59 -1.10 -11.03 -24.04
N ASP A 60 -0.39 -11.38 -25.11
CA ASP A 60 0.06 -12.76 -25.36
C ASP A 60 1.37 -13.11 -24.61
N HIS A 61 1.65 -14.41 -24.51
CA HIS A 61 2.93 -14.91 -24.00
C HIS A 61 3.94 -15.12 -25.15
N PRO A 62 5.21 -14.70 -25.02
CA PRO A 62 6.19 -14.74 -26.12
C PRO A 62 6.66 -16.14 -26.50
N GLY A 63 6.40 -17.15 -25.66
CA GLY A 63 6.86 -18.52 -25.86
C GLY A 63 8.38 -18.68 -25.76
N ASP A 64 9.06 -17.74 -25.10
CA ASP A 64 10.51 -17.67 -24.94
C ASP A 64 11.08 -18.61 -23.85
N GLY A 65 10.20 -19.38 -23.19
CA GLY A 65 10.57 -20.32 -22.13
C GLY A 65 10.93 -19.66 -20.80
N ILE A 66 10.86 -18.34 -20.70
CA ILE A 66 11.08 -17.62 -19.45
C ILE A 66 9.88 -17.84 -18.53
N ARG A 67 10.16 -18.10 -17.25
CA ARG A 67 9.13 -18.37 -16.25
C ARG A 67 9.44 -17.73 -14.90
N PRO A 68 8.41 -17.31 -14.14
CA PRO A 68 8.59 -16.87 -12.77
C PRO A 68 8.96 -18.05 -11.86
N VAL A 69 9.96 -17.86 -11.01
CA VAL A 69 10.43 -18.91 -10.06
C VAL A 69 10.28 -18.53 -8.58
N GLY A 70 9.76 -17.34 -8.30
CA GLY A 70 9.43 -16.88 -6.95
C GLY A 70 9.67 -15.37 -6.78
N VAL A 71 9.14 -14.80 -5.70
CA VAL A 71 9.40 -13.39 -5.38
C VAL A 71 10.86 -13.18 -4.98
N MET A 72 11.35 -11.95 -5.10
CA MET A 72 12.73 -11.60 -4.77
C MET A 72 12.93 -11.61 -3.24
N PRO A 73 13.86 -12.42 -2.70
CA PRO A 73 13.96 -12.62 -1.26
C PRO A 73 14.63 -11.45 -0.53
N ASP A 74 15.65 -10.84 -1.15
CA ASP A 74 16.55 -9.89 -0.49
C ASP A 74 16.52 -8.50 -1.13
N LEU A 75 17.23 -7.56 -0.48
CA LEU A 75 17.51 -6.23 -1.00
C LEU A 75 18.06 -6.32 -2.43
N HIS A 76 17.36 -5.70 -3.37
CA HIS A 76 17.73 -5.68 -4.78
C HIS A 76 17.58 -4.26 -5.32
N VAL A 77 18.20 -3.99 -6.48
CA VAL A 77 18.08 -2.68 -7.14
C VAL A 77 17.29 -2.87 -8.42
N ILE A 78 16.16 -2.18 -8.52
CA ILE A 78 15.36 -2.12 -9.75
C ILE A 78 15.94 -1.03 -10.66
N PRO A 79 16.36 -1.35 -11.89
CA PRO A 79 16.75 -0.34 -12.86
C PRO A 79 15.62 0.65 -13.12
N GLY A 80 15.92 1.95 -12.99
CA GLY A 80 14.95 3.04 -13.24
C GLY A 80 14.46 3.70 -11.96
N ILE A 81 14.18 2.89 -10.93
CA ILE A 81 13.89 3.38 -9.58
C ILE A 81 15.19 3.76 -8.87
N TRP A 82 16.30 3.10 -9.18
CA TRP A 82 17.69 3.36 -8.72
C TRP A 82 17.94 3.37 -7.20
N HIS A 83 16.89 3.32 -6.38
CA HIS A 83 16.93 3.09 -4.95
C HIS A 83 16.86 1.58 -4.65
N PRO A 84 17.54 1.10 -3.59
CA PRO A 84 17.37 -0.27 -3.11
C PRO A 84 15.90 -0.53 -2.75
N VAL A 85 15.38 -1.67 -3.20
CA VAL A 85 14.06 -2.19 -2.83
C VAL A 85 14.27 -3.37 -1.92
N ASP A 86 13.70 -3.30 -0.73
CA ASP A 86 13.79 -4.39 0.22
C ASP A 86 13.06 -5.62 -0.30
N GLY A 87 13.68 -6.80 -0.22
CA GLY A 87 13.08 -8.05 -0.64
C GLY A 87 11.87 -8.47 0.21
N TYR A 88 11.11 -9.45 -0.26
CA TYR A 88 9.85 -9.83 0.40
C TYR A 88 10.04 -10.79 1.58
N SER A 89 11.24 -11.32 1.81
CA SER A 89 11.47 -12.32 2.88
C SER A 89 11.12 -11.80 4.27
N SER A 90 11.44 -10.54 4.59
CA SER A 90 11.13 -9.99 5.91
C SER A 90 9.63 -9.85 6.12
N LEU A 91 8.87 -9.42 5.09
CA LEU A 91 7.42 -9.36 5.15
C LEU A 91 6.82 -10.76 5.31
N LEU A 92 7.23 -11.71 4.48
CA LEU A 92 6.72 -13.09 4.53
C LEU A 92 7.03 -13.76 5.87
N HIS A 93 8.26 -13.60 6.36
CA HIS A 93 8.66 -14.12 7.66
C HIS A 93 7.86 -13.48 8.80
N TRP A 94 7.67 -12.16 8.75
CA TRP A 94 6.82 -11.45 9.71
C TRP A 94 5.38 -11.96 9.68
N LEU A 95 4.80 -12.22 8.50
CA LEU A 95 3.46 -12.78 8.35
C LEU A 95 3.34 -14.18 9.00
N GLU A 96 4.28 -15.08 8.72
CA GLU A 96 4.28 -16.45 9.29
C GLU A 96 4.54 -16.47 10.80
N GLN A 97 5.33 -15.51 11.31
CA GLN A 97 5.66 -15.37 12.72
C GLN A 97 4.50 -14.81 13.55
N ASN A 98 3.71 -13.88 12.99
CA ASN A 98 2.68 -13.17 13.74
C ASN A 98 1.28 -13.77 13.52
N PHE A 99 1.02 -14.43 12.39
CA PHE A 99 -0.28 -15.00 12.06
C PHE A 99 -0.24 -16.51 11.88
N THR A 100 -1.40 -17.18 11.90
CA THR A 100 -1.53 -18.59 11.50
C THR A 100 -1.43 -18.77 9.98
N LEU A 101 -0.47 -18.08 9.38
CA LEU A 101 -0.12 -18.14 7.97
C LEU A 101 1.03 -19.14 7.78
N ARG A 102 1.00 -19.84 6.66
CA ARG A 102 2.03 -20.81 6.27
C ARG A 102 2.20 -20.81 4.76
N SER A 103 3.42 -20.57 4.30
CA SER A 103 3.84 -20.83 2.93
C SER A 103 4.11 -22.31 2.71
N ARG A 104 3.82 -22.79 1.49
CA ARG A 104 4.18 -24.16 1.07
C ARG A 104 5.71 -24.27 1.01
N GLN A 105 6.25 -25.29 1.67
CA GLN A 105 7.69 -25.54 1.68
C GLN A 105 8.10 -26.43 0.50
N PRO A 106 9.34 -26.34 0.00
CA PRO A 106 9.81 -27.22 -1.08
C PRO A 106 9.73 -28.72 -0.75
N SER A 107 9.78 -29.07 0.53
CA SER A 107 9.63 -30.45 1.03
C SER A 107 8.17 -30.90 1.19
N ASP A 108 7.19 -30.00 1.03
CA ASP A 108 5.79 -30.35 1.14
C ASP A 108 5.33 -31.21 -0.05
N PRO A 109 4.50 -32.25 0.19
CA PRO A 109 3.84 -32.95 -0.90
C PRO A 109 3.08 -31.99 -1.82
N PRO A 110 3.05 -32.25 -3.14
CA PRO A 110 2.15 -31.56 -4.05
C PRO A 110 0.72 -31.61 -3.52
N GLY A 111 0.00 -30.50 -3.55
CA GLY A 111 -1.36 -30.45 -3.01
C GLY A 111 -1.47 -30.07 -1.53
N THR A 112 -0.35 -29.91 -0.81
CA THR A 112 -0.40 -29.49 0.60
C THR A 112 -1.08 -28.12 0.73
N PRO A 113 -2.17 -28.00 1.50
CA PRO A 113 -2.84 -26.72 1.73
C PRO A 113 -1.92 -25.72 2.42
N ALA A 114 -1.90 -24.50 1.89
CA ALA A 114 -1.18 -23.35 2.42
C ALA A 114 -2.10 -22.14 2.31
N ASN A 115 -1.99 -21.21 3.25
CA ASN A 115 -2.80 -19.98 3.28
C ASN A 115 -1.96 -18.71 3.15
N LEU A 116 -0.66 -18.85 2.91
CA LEU A 116 0.19 -17.77 2.43
C LEU A 116 0.75 -18.19 1.06
N VAL A 117 0.39 -17.43 0.03
CA VAL A 117 0.77 -17.69 -1.35
C VAL A 117 1.58 -16.53 -1.88
N GLU A 118 2.81 -16.80 -2.27
CA GLU A 118 3.64 -15.87 -3.02
C GLU A 118 3.28 -15.99 -4.50
N PHE A 119 2.78 -14.92 -5.09
CA PHE A 119 2.49 -14.86 -6.51
C PHE A 119 3.58 -14.08 -7.25
N GLY A 120 4.65 -14.80 -7.60
CA GLY A 120 5.63 -14.31 -8.56
C GLY A 120 5.08 -14.42 -9.99
N TYR A 121 5.20 -13.35 -10.76
CA TYR A 121 4.73 -13.26 -12.14
C TYR A 121 5.79 -12.66 -13.08
N ASP A 122 5.63 -12.84 -14.40
CA ASP A 122 6.54 -12.26 -15.39
C ASP A 122 6.25 -10.77 -15.54
N TRP A 123 7.07 -9.96 -14.88
CA TRP A 123 6.96 -8.51 -14.84
C TRP A 123 7.22 -7.83 -16.19
N ARG A 124 7.63 -8.57 -17.23
CA ARG A 124 7.76 -8.07 -18.60
C ARG A 124 6.39 -7.96 -19.29
N LEU A 125 5.48 -8.89 -19.00
CA LEU A 125 4.20 -9.04 -19.67
C LEU A 125 3.14 -8.11 -19.08
N SER A 126 2.07 -7.88 -19.83
CA SER A 126 1.01 -6.95 -19.42
C SER A 126 0.39 -7.32 -18.06
N CYS A 127 -0.17 -6.33 -17.38
CA CYS A 127 -0.94 -6.54 -16.15
C CYS A 127 -2.18 -7.41 -16.42
N ARG A 128 -2.76 -7.37 -17.63
CA ARG A 128 -3.90 -8.21 -18.00
C ARG A 128 -3.51 -9.69 -18.08
N TYR A 129 -2.43 -10.00 -18.79
CA TYR A 129 -1.90 -11.37 -18.87
C TYR A 129 -1.61 -11.93 -17.46
N ASN A 130 -0.88 -11.16 -16.66
CA ASN A 130 -0.54 -11.56 -15.30
C ASN A 130 -1.77 -11.68 -14.38
N ALA A 131 -2.85 -10.94 -14.65
CA ALA A 131 -4.11 -11.06 -13.91
C ALA A 131 -4.86 -12.36 -14.23
N HIS A 132 -4.82 -12.85 -15.47
CA HIS A 132 -5.33 -14.18 -15.81
C HIS A 132 -4.50 -15.30 -15.17
N CYS A 133 -3.16 -15.16 -15.13
CA CYS A 133 -2.33 -16.10 -14.36
C CYS A 133 -2.67 -16.06 -12.85
N LEU A 134 -3.00 -14.89 -12.32
CA LEU A 134 -3.43 -14.73 -10.93
C LEU A 134 -4.78 -15.41 -10.67
N GLU A 135 -5.74 -15.26 -11.58
CA GLU A 135 -7.06 -15.90 -11.52
C GLU A 135 -6.92 -17.42 -11.39
N GLU A 136 -6.15 -18.06 -12.27
CA GLU A 136 -5.91 -19.51 -12.23
C GLU A 136 -5.30 -19.94 -10.91
N ARG A 137 -4.27 -19.22 -10.45
CA ARG A 137 -3.56 -19.53 -9.21
C ARG A 137 -4.46 -19.38 -7.99
N VAL A 138 -5.25 -18.32 -7.94
CA VAL A 138 -6.17 -18.04 -6.83
C VAL A 138 -7.28 -19.07 -6.79
N ALA A 139 -7.86 -19.44 -7.94
CA ALA A 139 -8.88 -20.48 -8.01
C ALA A 139 -8.36 -21.81 -7.46
N GLU A 140 -7.16 -22.21 -7.86
CA GLU A 140 -6.56 -23.48 -7.43
C GLU A 140 -6.23 -23.51 -5.93
N GLU A 141 -5.54 -22.48 -5.42
CA GLU A 141 -5.10 -22.43 -4.02
C GLU A 141 -6.27 -22.18 -3.06
N LEU A 142 -7.25 -21.35 -3.45
CA LEU A 142 -8.43 -21.11 -2.62
C LEU A 142 -9.32 -22.35 -2.52
N ALA A 143 -9.53 -23.07 -3.63
CA ALA A 143 -10.28 -24.33 -3.61
C ALA A 143 -9.61 -25.35 -2.69
N ARG A 144 -8.29 -25.52 -2.83
CA ARG A 144 -7.47 -26.41 -1.98
C ARG A 144 -7.54 -26.02 -0.50
N TRP A 145 -7.49 -24.73 -0.20
CA TRP A 145 -7.59 -24.23 1.17
C TRP A 145 -8.98 -24.47 1.76
N ARG A 146 -10.05 -24.15 1.02
CA ARG A 146 -11.44 -24.37 1.45
C ARG A 146 -11.76 -25.85 1.69
N SER A 147 -11.20 -26.75 0.89
CA SER A 147 -11.39 -28.20 1.07
C SER A 147 -10.58 -28.81 2.21
N SER A 148 -9.60 -28.06 2.76
CA SER A 148 -8.68 -28.61 3.75
C SER A 148 -9.30 -28.83 5.13
N ALA A 149 -10.38 -28.11 5.48
CA ALA A 149 -11.12 -28.29 6.71
C ALA A 149 -12.51 -27.61 6.66
N PRO A 150 -13.54 -28.11 7.39
CA PRO A 150 -14.90 -27.55 7.36
C PRO A 150 -14.98 -26.06 7.73
N GLU A 151 -14.17 -25.62 8.69
CA GLU A 151 -14.14 -24.22 9.15
C GLU A 151 -13.57 -23.24 8.11
N ARG A 152 -12.94 -23.75 7.05
CA ARG A 152 -12.33 -22.95 5.98
C ARG A 152 -13.21 -22.85 4.74
N ARG A 153 -14.39 -23.46 4.73
CA ARG A 153 -15.29 -23.51 3.56
C ARG A 153 -15.63 -22.12 3.02
N ASP A 154 -15.75 -21.13 3.91
CA ASP A 154 -16.10 -19.75 3.59
C ASP A 154 -14.87 -18.82 3.52
N ALA A 155 -13.64 -19.38 3.52
CA ALA A 155 -12.41 -18.61 3.37
C ALA A 155 -12.47 -17.77 2.09
N ARG A 156 -11.98 -16.54 2.18
CA ARG A 156 -11.85 -15.60 1.06
C ARG A 156 -10.37 -15.28 0.83
N VAL A 157 -10.11 -14.41 -0.13
CA VAL A 157 -8.76 -13.96 -0.47
C VAL A 157 -8.48 -12.59 0.12
N VAL A 158 -7.30 -12.42 0.72
CA VAL A 158 -6.73 -11.14 1.09
C VAL A 158 -5.45 -10.93 0.29
N PHE A 159 -5.42 -9.87 -0.51
CA PHE A 159 -4.24 -9.51 -1.29
C PHE A 159 -3.37 -8.49 -0.55
N ILE A 160 -2.06 -8.70 -0.57
CA ILE A 160 -1.05 -7.71 -0.16
C ILE A 160 -0.15 -7.46 -1.38
N CYS A 161 -0.34 -6.31 -2.00
CA CYS A 161 0.27 -6.02 -3.29
C CYS A 161 1.19 -4.81 -3.21
N HIS A 162 2.42 -4.95 -3.68
CA HIS A 162 3.36 -3.84 -3.77
C HIS A 162 3.43 -3.30 -5.21
N SER A 163 3.41 -1.97 -5.36
CA SER A 163 3.66 -1.27 -6.62
C SER A 163 2.77 -1.83 -7.75
N MET A 164 3.35 -2.22 -8.89
CA MET A 164 2.66 -2.80 -10.05
C MET A 164 1.82 -4.04 -9.72
N GLY A 165 2.18 -4.84 -8.71
CA GLY A 165 1.38 -5.99 -8.28
C GLY A 165 -0.04 -5.61 -7.85
N GLY A 166 -0.23 -4.36 -7.41
CA GLY A 166 -1.57 -3.85 -7.10
C GLY A 166 -2.42 -3.64 -8.33
N LEU A 167 -1.85 -3.25 -9.48
CA LEU A 167 -2.58 -3.14 -10.74
C LEU A 167 -3.00 -4.51 -11.27
N VAL A 168 -2.13 -5.52 -11.18
CA VAL A 168 -2.43 -6.92 -11.53
C VAL A 168 -3.61 -7.44 -10.70
N ALA A 169 -3.52 -7.31 -9.37
CA ALA A 169 -4.59 -7.77 -8.48
C ALA A 169 -5.89 -6.98 -8.67
N ARG A 170 -5.82 -5.67 -8.90
CA ARG A 170 -7.01 -4.86 -9.21
C ARG A 170 -7.67 -5.32 -10.50
N TYR A 171 -6.93 -5.59 -11.56
CA TYR A 171 -7.51 -6.06 -12.80
C TYR A 171 -8.24 -7.40 -12.60
N TYR A 172 -7.64 -8.35 -11.86
CA TYR A 172 -8.32 -9.58 -11.49
C TYR A 172 -9.61 -9.34 -10.68
N VAL A 173 -9.53 -8.52 -9.62
CA VAL A 173 -10.66 -8.26 -8.71
C VAL A 173 -11.79 -7.47 -9.41
N GLU A 174 -11.44 -6.47 -10.21
CA GLU A 174 -12.37 -5.51 -10.80
C GLU A 174 -12.87 -5.95 -12.17
N CYS A 175 -11.99 -6.47 -13.04
CA CYS A 175 -12.32 -6.78 -14.43
C CYS A 175 -12.61 -8.27 -14.68
N LEU A 176 -12.01 -9.19 -13.91
CA LEU A 176 -12.14 -10.65 -14.11
C LEU A 176 -13.08 -11.34 -13.12
N GLY A 177 -13.87 -10.58 -12.35
CA GLY A 177 -14.83 -11.17 -11.40
C GLY A 177 -14.23 -11.62 -10.07
N GLY A 178 -12.93 -11.39 -9.81
CA GLY A 178 -12.27 -11.80 -8.58
C GLY A 178 -12.86 -11.22 -7.28
N HIS A 179 -13.66 -10.15 -7.37
CA HIS A 179 -14.39 -9.56 -6.24
C HIS A 179 -15.31 -10.56 -5.51
N GLU A 180 -15.80 -11.60 -6.17
CA GLU A 180 -16.69 -12.59 -5.55
C GLU A 180 -16.02 -13.38 -4.42
N VAL A 181 -14.71 -13.62 -4.56
CA VAL A 181 -13.91 -14.41 -3.62
C VAL A 181 -12.95 -13.57 -2.79
N THR A 182 -12.81 -12.28 -3.10
CA THR A 182 -11.85 -11.39 -2.45
C THR A 182 -12.50 -10.64 -1.31
N ARG A 183 -11.95 -10.80 -0.10
CA ARG A 183 -12.35 -10.02 1.07
C ARG A 183 -11.71 -8.64 1.06
N ARG A 184 -10.41 -8.58 0.77
CA ARG A 184 -9.65 -7.34 0.89
C ARG A 184 -8.51 -7.28 -0.11
N LEU A 185 -8.31 -6.10 -0.66
CA LEU A 185 -7.19 -5.77 -1.53
C LEU A 185 -6.38 -4.67 -0.85
N ILE A 186 -5.18 -5.00 -0.40
CA ILE A 186 -4.25 -4.07 0.25
C ILE A 186 -3.16 -3.71 -0.75
N THR A 187 -3.06 -2.45 -1.12
CA THR A 187 -2.04 -1.95 -2.06
C THR A 187 -1.01 -1.10 -1.33
N LEU A 188 0.27 -1.30 -1.64
CA LEU A 188 1.42 -0.59 -1.09
C LEU A 188 2.08 0.20 -2.21
N GLY A 189 1.91 1.53 -2.22
CA GLY A 189 2.53 2.40 -3.22
C GLY A 189 2.12 2.07 -4.66
N THR A 190 0.91 1.54 -4.89
CA THR A 190 0.49 1.15 -6.25
C THR A 190 0.24 2.39 -7.11
N PRO A 191 0.84 2.48 -8.31
CA PRO A 191 0.59 3.57 -9.26
C PRO A 191 -0.74 3.37 -9.98
N HIS A 192 -1.85 3.58 -9.28
CA HIS A 192 -3.20 3.40 -9.81
C HIS A 192 -3.49 4.25 -11.06
N ARG A 193 -2.74 5.34 -11.26
CA ARG A 193 -2.82 6.23 -12.43
C ARG A 193 -1.45 6.40 -13.12
N GLY A 194 -0.52 5.46 -12.91
CA GLY A 194 0.82 5.50 -13.48
C GLY A 194 1.85 6.36 -12.73
N SER A 195 3.10 6.37 -13.18
CA SER A 195 4.21 7.12 -12.60
C SER A 195 5.03 7.77 -13.70
N LEU A 196 5.43 9.03 -13.50
CA LEU A 196 6.26 9.74 -14.48
C LEU A 196 7.62 9.07 -14.71
N ASN A 197 8.12 8.30 -13.73
CA ASN A 197 9.36 7.53 -13.91
C ASN A 197 9.24 6.56 -15.10
N ALA A 198 8.10 5.87 -15.26
CA ALA A 198 7.88 4.97 -16.38
C ALA A 198 8.01 5.67 -17.73
N LEU A 199 7.34 6.83 -17.88
CA LEU A 199 7.43 7.64 -19.10
C LEU A 199 8.86 8.16 -19.33
N THR A 200 9.53 8.62 -18.27
CA THR A 200 10.91 9.11 -18.31
C THR A 200 11.86 8.02 -18.80
N HIS A 201 11.70 6.77 -18.34
CA HIS A 201 12.54 5.65 -18.78
C HIS A 201 12.32 5.27 -20.24
N LEU A 202 11.07 5.34 -20.72
CA LEU A 202 10.77 5.08 -22.13
C LEU A 202 11.36 6.18 -23.04
N VAL A 203 11.21 7.45 -22.65
CA VAL A 203 11.67 8.60 -23.44
C VAL A 203 13.20 8.76 -23.38
N ASN A 204 13.75 8.93 -22.18
CA ASN A 204 15.17 9.25 -21.98
C ASN A 204 16.08 8.00 -22.08
N GLY A 205 15.47 6.81 -22.06
CA GLY A 205 16.17 5.55 -21.96
C GLY A 205 16.56 5.18 -20.53
N LEU A 206 16.97 3.93 -20.37
CA LEU A 206 17.28 3.31 -19.09
C LEU A 206 18.72 2.84 -19.09
N ARG A 207 19.65 3.77 -18.84
CA ARG A 207 21.10 3.53 -18.82
C ARG A 207 21.64 3.61 -17.40
N LYS A 208 22.49 2.65 -17.02
CA LYS A 208 23.31 2.72 -15.80
C LYS A 208 24.78 2.62 -16.13
N GLY A 209 25.64 3.31 -15.37
CA GLY A 209 27.09 3.11 -15.33
C GLY A 209 27.90 4.14 -16.12
N TRP A 210 29.19 4.24 -15.82
CA TRP A 210 30.14 5.14 -16.48
C TRP A 210 31.09 4.34 -17.37
N GLY A 211 31.22 4.73 -18.65
CA GLY A 211 32.13 4.08 -19.60
C GLY A 211 31.74 2.63 -19.94
N PRO A 212 32.71 1.72 -20.17
CA PRO A 212 32.46 0.34 -20.64
C PRO A 212 31.79 -0.59 -19.61
N PHE A 213 31.48 -0.08 -18.41
CA PHE A 213 30.86 -0.82 -17.31
C PHE A 213 29.35 -0.56 -17.22
N GLY A 214 28.78 0.18 -18.17
CA GLY A 214 27.36 0.49 -18.20
C GLY A 214 26.47 -0.64 -18.75
N ALA A 215 25.24 -0.73 -18.22
CA ALA A 215 24.17 -1.56 -18.77
C ALA A 215 23.13 -0.63 -19.40
N ASP A 216 22.82 -0.85 -20.68
CA ASP A 216 21.73 -0.17 -21.38
C ASP A 216 20.53 -1.12 -21.47
N LEU A 217 19.47 -0.78 -20.74
CA LEU A 217 18.21 -1.53 -20.68
C LEU A 217 17.10 -0.83 -21.46
N THR A 218 17.43 0.24 -22.20
CA THR A 218 16.46 1.08 -22.92
C THR A 218 15.57 0.26 -23.83
N GLU A 219 16.17 -0.61 -24.65
CA GLU A 219 15.43 -1.43 -25.61
C GLU A 219 14.57 -2.50 -24.94
N LEU A 220 15.03 -3.04 -23.80
CA LEU A 220 14.20 -3.95 -23.01
C LEU A 220 12.98 -3.21 -22.47
N ALA A 221 13.21 -2.08 -21.78
CA ALA A 221 12.16 -1.24 -21.20
C ALA A 221 11.09 -0.86 -22.25
N ARG A 222 11.51 -0.45 -23.45
CA ARG A 222 10.63 -0.10 -24.57
C ARG A 222 9.87 -1.29 -25.16
N SER A 223 10.31 -2.53 -24.92
CA SER A 223 9.58 -3.72 -25.36
C SER A 223 8.51 -4.20 -24.37
N LEU A 224 8.43 -3.65 -23.14
CA LEU A 224 7.56 -4.19 -22.08
C LEU A 224 6.15 -3.59 -22.11
N PRO A 225 5.07 -4.36 -22.35
CA PRO A 225 3.70 -3.89 -22.13
C PRO A 225 3.46 -3.40 -20.70
N SER A 226 4.04 -4.08 -19.70
CA SER A 226 3.88 -3.70 -18.29
C SER A 226 4.38 -2.29 -17.99
N LEU A 227 5.54 -1.90 -18.54
CA LEU A 227 6.10 -0.57 -18.32
C LEU A 227 5.26 0.52 -19.00
N HIS A 228 4.67 0.23 -20.16
CA HIS A 228 3.73 1.14 -20.82
C HIS A 228 2.45 1.30 -19.99
N GLN A 229 1.93 0.23 -19.37
CA GLN A 229 0.79 0.31 -18.46
C GLN A 229 1.08 1.06 -17.15
N LEU A 230 2.35 1.30 -16.82
CA LEU A 230 2.78 2.17 -15.72
C LEU A 230 2.92 3.65 -16.11
N VAL A 231 2.79 4.02 -17.39
CA VAL A 231 2.82 5.42 -17.82
C VAL A 231 1.62 6.19 -17.24
N PRO A 232 1.78 7.49 -16.89
CA PRO A 232 0.69 8.29 -16.37
C PRO A 232 -0.58 8.25 -17.22
N ASP A 233 -1.69 7.90 -16.57
CA ASP A 233 -3.04 8.03 -17.10
C ASP A 233 -3.70 9.31 -16.56
N TYR A 234 -2.98 10.40 -16.69
CA TYR A 234 -3.42 11.77 -16.45
C TYR A 234 -2.57 12.71 -17.31
N ALA A 235 -3.07 13.93 -17.52
CA ALA A 235 -2.32 14.95 -18.25
C ALA A 235 -1.07 15.34 -17.44
N CYS A 236 0.12 14.99 -17.92
CA CYS A 236 1.37 15.12 -17.16
C CYS A 236 2.52 15.70 -17.98
N VAL A 237 2.37 15.85 -19.30
CA VAL A 237 3.42 16.41 -20.15
C VAL A 237 3.06 17.84 -20.50
N SER A 238 3.95 18.78 -20.16
CA SER A 238 3.75 20.20 -20.44
C SER A 238 3.93 20.51 -21.93
N THR A 239 2.95 21.22 -22.50
CA THR A 239 2.91 21.69 -23.88
C THR A 239 2.58 23.19 -23.92
N ALA A 240 2.58 23.79 -25.12
CA ALA A 240 2.17 25.18 -25.31
C ALA A 240 0.71 25.43 -24.90
N ASP A 241 -0.15 24.41 -24.99
CA ASP A 241 -1.59 24.49 -24.71
C ASP A 241 -1.95 23.99 -23.29
N GLY A 242 -0.95 23.70 -22.45
CA GLY A 242 -1.13 23.16 -21.10
C GLY A 242 -0.63 21.72 -20.96
N LEU A 243 -1.08 21.03 -19.90
CA LEU A 243 -0.72 19.63 -19.68
C LEU A 243 -1.49 18.71 -20.64
N ALA A 244 -0.79 17.75 -21.23
CA ALA A 244 -1.34 16.72 -22.11
C ALA A 244 -1.05 15.32 -21.59
N TYR A 245 -1.89 14.35 -21.97
CA TYR A 245 -1.60 12.94 -21.74
C TYR A 245 -0.47 12.49 -22.64
N ALA A 246 0.43 11.65 -22.12
CA ALA A 246 1.56 11.14 -22.91
C ALA A 246 1.13 10.38 -24.18
N ARG A 247 0.03 9.61 -24.10
CA ARG A 247 -0.56 8.87 -25.23
C ARG A 247 -1.18 9.74 -26.32
N ASP A 248 -1.53 10.99 -26.01
CA ASP A 248 -2.16 11.92 -26.95
C ASP A 248 -1.11 12.76 -27.69
N LEU A 249 0.16 12.68 -27.29
CA LEU A 249 1.27 13.40 -27.89
C LEU A 249 1.87 12.62 -29.06
N THR A 250 1.92 13.26 -30.23
CA THR A 250 2.67 12.76 -31.38
C THR A 250 4.15 13.10 -31.23
N GLY A 251 5.04 12.12 -31.45
CA GLY A 251 6.49 12.37 -31.57
C GLY A 251 7.30 12.36 -30.27
N LEU A 252 6.77 11.81 -29.17
CA LEU A 252 7.61 11.42 -28.04
C LEU A 252 8.51 10.24 -28.47
N PRO A 253 9.85 10.38 -28.47
CA PRO A 253 10.72 9.31 -28.92
C PRO A 253 10.80 8.21 -27.87
N GLY A 254 10.72 6.94 -28.28
CA GLY A 254 11.05 5.81 -27.41
C GLY A 254 9.86 4.94 -27.00
N PRO A 255 8.80 5.47 -26.35
CA PRO A 255 7.58 4.69 -26.12
C PRO A 255 7.01 4.14 -27.43
N ASP A 256 6.46 2.94 -27.39
CA ASP A 256 5.68 2.38 -28.49
C ASP A 256 4.26 2.97 -28.45
N GLU A 257 3.83 3.59 -29.55
CA GLU A 257 2.54 4.28 -29.64
C GLU A 257 1.35 3.32 -29.44
N LYS A 258 1.44 2.08 -29.92
CA LYS A 258 0.38 1.08 -29.76
C LYS A 258 0.30 0.61 -28.31
N LEU A 259 1.44 0.37 -27.67
CA LEU A 259 1.46 0.01 -26.24
C LEU A 259 1.00 1.17 -25.34
N LEU A 260 1.29 2.42 -25.70
CA LEU A 260 0.75 3.60 -25.00
C LEU A 260 -0.77 3.72 -25.17
N ALA A 261 -1.28 3.48 -26.38
CA ALA A 261 -2.72 3.48 -26.63
C ALA A 261 -3.40 2.36 -25.83
N ASP A 262 -2.84 1.14 -25.85
CA ASP A 262 -3.34 0.01 -25.06
C ASP A 262 -3.29 0.28 -23.55
N ALA A 263 -2.23 0.93 -23.04
CA ALA A 263 -2.18 1.35 -21.64
C ALA A 263 -3.33 2.29 -21.28
N GLY A 264 -3.73 3.19 -22.18
CA GLY A 264 -4.91 4.03 -22.01
C GLY A 264 -6.22 3.22 -21.94
N VAL A 265 -6.33 2.16 -22.75
CA VAL A 265 -7.47 1.23 -22.70
C VAL A 265 -7.48 0.48 -21.37
N PHE A 266 -6.34 -0.07 -20.93
CA PHE A 266 -6.20 -0.77 -19.65
C PHE A 266 -6.68 0.08 -18.45
N HIS A 267 -6.23 1.33 -18.34
CA HIS A 267 -6.67 2.22 -17.26
C HIS A 267 -8.16 2.58 -17.38
N SER A 268 -8.68 2.70 -18.61
CA SER A 268 -10.09 2.94 -18.86
C SER A 268 -10.96 1.75 -18.44
N GLU A 269 -10.50 0.51 -18.67
CA GLU A 269 -11.16 -0.72 -18.19
C GLU A 269 -11.26 -0.72 -16.66
N LEU A 270 -10.17 -0.43 -15.97
CA LEU A 270 -10.16 -0.33 -14.50
C LEU A 270 -11.13 0.74 -13.98
N ARG A 271 -11.17 1.93 -14.61
CA ARG A 271 -12.14 2.97 -14.21
C ARG A 271 -13.58 2.51 -14.40
N ARG A 272 -13.89 1.97 -15.58
CA ARG A 272 -15.25 1.50 -15.91
C ARG A 272 -15.69 0.35 -15.01
N ALA A 273 -14.79 -0.59 -14.72
CA ALA A 273 -15.06 -1.72 -13.83
C ALA A 273 -15.37 -1.25 -12.40
N ALA A 274 -14.68 -0.21 -11.94
CA ALA A 274 -14.86 0.36 -10.62
C ALA A 274 -16.09 1.30 -10.53
N GLU A 275 -16.62 1.80 -11.64
CA GLU A 275 -17.87 2.59 -11.72
C GLU A 275 -19.14 1.75 -12.06
N ALA A 276 -19.00 0.42 -12.24
CA ALA A 276 -20.09 -0.43 -12.72
C ALA A 276 -21.26 -0.55 -11.71
N PRO A 277 -22.54 -0.35 -12.13
CA PRO A 277 -23.71 -0.49 -11.27
C PRO A 277 -23.91 -1.89 -10.70
N GLY A 278 -24.38 -2.00 -9.46
CA GLY A 278 -24.70 -3.29 -8.82
C GLY A 278 -23.49 -4.01 -8.22
N ARG A 279 -22.32 -3.36 -8.20
CA ARG A 279 -21.15 -3.87 -7.49
C ARG A 279 -21.40 -3.82 -5.99
N ASP A 280 -21.65 -4.99 -5.42
CA ASP A 280 -21.77 -5.16 -3.97
C ASP A 280 -20.43 -4.78 -3.32
N SER A 281 -20.47 -4.04 -2.22
CA SER A 281 -19.35 -3.47 -1.46
C SER A 281 -18.48 -4.53 -0.75
N ARG A 282 -18.38 -5.74 -1.31
CA ARG A 282 -17.84 -6.95 -0.66
C ARG A 282 -16.32 -7.00 -0.54
N THR A 283 -15.61 -6.23 -1.35
CA THR A 283 -14.15 -6.16 -1.32
C THR A 283 -13.69 -4.82 -0.76
N ASP A 284 -13.03 -4.87 0.38
CA ASP A 284 -12.40 -3.69 1.00
C ASP A 284 -11.13 -3.35 0.23
N LEU A 285 -11.03 -2.14 -0.36
CA LEU A 285 -9.78 -1.62 -0.90
C LEU A 285 -9.08 -0.76 0.14
N VAL A 286 -7.88 -1.19 0.54
CA VAL A 286 -7.00 -0.45 1.45
C VAL A 286 -5.79 0.04 0.67
N THR A 287 -5.57 1.34 0.67
CA THR A 287 -4.46 1.97 -0.06
C THR A 287 -3.42 2.52 0.92
N VAL A 288 -2.20 1.98 0.88
CA VAL A 288 -1.04 2.54 1.56
C VAL A 288 -0.32 3.48 0.60
N VAL A 289 -0.32 4.77 0.95
CA VAL A 289 0.15 5.87 0.12
C VAL A 289 1.39 6.50 0.76
N GLY A 290 2.57 6.21 0.24
CA GLY A 290 3.76 6.92 0.71
C GLY A 290 3.69 8.41 0.39
N VAL A 291 4.09 9.26 1.34
CA VAL A 291 3.98 10.71 1.24
C VAL A 291 5.28 11.42 1.65
N ARG A 292 5.35 12.71 1.29
CA ARG A 292 6.42 13.66 1.65
C ARG A 292 7.80 13.38 1.06
N GLN A 293 7.94 12.41 0.17
CA GLN A 293 9.16 12.24 -0.61
C GLN A 293 9.08 13.05 -1.91
N PRO A 294 10.17 13.70 -2.34
CA PRO A 294 10.23 14.36 -3.65
C PRO A 294 9.90 13.36 -4.76
N THR A 295 8.82 13.62 -5.49
CA THR A 295 8.28 12.65 -6.45
C THR A 295 7.83 13.37 -7.70
N ALA A 296 8.32 12.92 -8.86
CA ALA A 296 7.97 13.58 -10.10
C ALA A 296 6.53 13.30 -10.53
N THR A 297 5.80 14.36 -10.85
CA THR A 297 4.37 14.36 -11.17
C THR A 297 4.12 14.71 -12.63
N THR A 298 4.82 15.73 -13.14
CA THR A 298 4.73 16.24 -14.52
C THR A 298 6.11 16.33 -15.16
N GLY A 299 6.20 16.49 -16.47
CA GLY A 299 7.48 16.71 -17.15
C GLY A 299 7.33 17.58 -18.39
N VAL A 300 8.43 18.22 -18.80
CA VAL A 300 8.50 18.97 -20.06
C VAL A 300 9.44 18.25 -21.02
N TYR A 301 8.97 17.99 -22.24
CA TYR A 301 9.82 17.44 -23.29
C TYR A 301 10.53 18.58 -24.01
N ALA A 302 11.84 18.71 -23.82
CA ALA A 302 12.66 19.78 -24.40
C ALA A 302 14.06 19.25 -24.74
N GLY A 303 14.60 19.64 -25.90
CA GLY A 303 15.97 19.29 -26.28
C GLY A 303 16.23 17.77 -26.41
N GLY A 304 15.20 16.99 -26.76
CA GLY A 304 15.33 15.53 -26.91
C GLY A 304 15.26 14.74 -25.60
N VAL A 305 14.93 15.40 -24.47
CA VAL A 305 14.79 14.76 -23.16
C VAL A 305 13.48 15.17 -22.50
N LEU A 306 12.85 14.25 -21.78
CA LEU A 306 11.78 14.55 -20.84
C LEU A 306 12.39 14.96 -19.51
N VAL A 307 12.26 16.23 -19.15
CA VAL A 307 12.73 16.77 -17.87
C VAL A 307 11.61 16.64 -16.83
N PRO A 308 11.80 15.84 -15.76
CA PRO A 308 10.80 15.69 -14.72
C PRO A 308 10.66 16.96 -13.87
N SER A 309 9.45 17.19 -13.37
CA SER A 309 9.06 18.22 -12.41
C SER A 309 8.29 17.57 -11.26
N TRP A 310 8.39 18.13 -10.06
CA TRP A 310 7.65 17.67 -8.88
C TRP A 310 6.26 18.30 -8.75
N GLU A 311 6.01 19.36 -9.51
CA GLU A 311 4.77 20.12 -9.42
C GLU A 311 3.74 19.69 -10.45
N ILE A 312 2.48 19.65 -10.03
CA ILE A 312 1.30 19.63 -10.90
C ILE A 312 0.41 20.81 -10.50
N ASP A 313 -0.04 21.60 -11.48
CA ASP A 313 -0.80 22.83 -11.24
C ASP A 313 -0.15 23.80 -10.23
N GLY A 314 1.20 23.85 -10.21
CA GLY A 314 1.99 24.69 -9.32
C GLY A 314 2.09 24.18 -7.87
N VAL A 315 1.71 22.93 -7.60
CA VAL A 315 1.75 22.31 -6.28
C VAL A 315 2.64 21.06 -6.30
N ASP A 316 3.61 21.00 -5.40
CA ASP A 316 4.34 19.77 -5.07
C ASP A 316 3.56 18.99 -4.00
N GLU A 317 2.83 17.95 -4.44
CA GLU A 317 2.08 17.08 -3.54
C GLU A 317 2.95 16.00 -2.88
N GLY A 318 4.19 15.83 -3.34
CA GLY A 318 5.08 14.73 -3.00
C GLY A 318 4.54 13.35 -3.35
N GLY A 319 5.14 12.34 -2.74
CA GLY A 319 4.78 10.93 -2.91
C GLY A 319 5.75 10.05 -2.14
N ASP A 320 6.06 8.88 -2.71
CA ASP A 320 7.00 7.90 -2.14
C ASP A 320 8.38 7.88 -2.85
N GLY A 321 8.65 8.86 -3.71
CA GLY A 321 9.85 8.94 -4.54
C GLY A 321 9.72 8.25 -5.90
N THR A 322 8.62 7.52 -6.13
CA THR A 322 8.31 6.89 -7.43
C THR A 322 6.88 7.20 -7.87
N VAL A 323 5.91 7.03 -6.98
CA VAL A 323 4.48 7.20 -7.24
C VAL A 323 4.02 8.49 -6.56
N PRO A 324 3.54 9.48 -7.32
CA PRO A 324 3.02 10.70 -6.74
C PRO A 324 1.71 10.43 -6.01
N ARG A 325 1.41 11.24 -4.99
CA ARG A 325 0.24 11.06 -4.13
C ARG A 325 -1.08 10.97 -4.92
N LEU A 326 -1.26 11.78 -5.96
CA LEU A 326 -2.44 11.76 -6.85
C LEU A 326 -2.64 10.42 -7.58
N SER A 327 -1.56 9.66 -7.80
CA SER A 327 -1.56 8.38 -8.52
C SER A 327 -1.58 7.18 -7.57
N ALA A 328 -1.17 7.37 -6.32
CA ALA A 328 -1.25 6.34 -5.29
C ALA A 328 -2.68 6.01 -4.82
N ARG A 329 -3.70 6.64 -5.43
CA ARG A 329 -5.12 6.36 -5.22
C ARG A 329 -5.83 6.14 -6.57
N PRO A 330 -6.80 5.21 -6.65
CA PRO A 330 -7.67 5.12 -7.82
C PRO A 330 -8.38 6.45 -8.09
N ALA A 331 -8.51 6.84 -9.37
CA ALA A 331 -9.12 8.10 -9.79
C ALA A 331 -10.58 8.27 -9.31
N ASN A 332 -11.24 7.18 -8.98
CA ASN A 332 -12.64 7.07 -8.62
C ASN A 332 -12.84 6.70 -7.13
N ALA A 333 -11.81 6.85 -6.31
CA ALA A 333 -11.87 6.56 -4.86
C ALA A 333 -12.99 7.32 -4.09
N ALA A 334 -13.49 8.44 -4.61
CA ALA A 334 -14.61 9.18 -4.03
C ALA A 334 -16.00 8.66 -4.46
N ASP A 335 -16.11 8.01 -5.63
CA ASP A 335 -17.38 7.73 -6.31
C ASP A 335 -17.57 6.24 -6.72
N THR A 336 -16.65 5.35 -6.34
CA THR A 336 -16.63 3.94 -6.76
C THR A 336 -17.63 3.02 -6.08
N GLY A 337 -18.30 3.46 -5.03
CA GLY A 337 -19.04 2.56 -4.14
C GLY A 337 -18.15 1.55 -3.40
N HIS A 338 -16.84 1.51 -3.68
CA HIS A 338 -15.85 0.96 -2.77
C HIS A 338 -15.73 1.94 -1.60
N LEU A 339 -15.91 1.45 -0.38
CA LEU A 339 -15.29 2.11 0.74
C LEU A 339 -13.78 2.02 0.49
N VAL A 340 -13.17 3.09 -0.04
CA VAL A 340 -11.76 3.37 0.25
C VAL A 340 -11.72 3.74 1.73
N GLY A 341 -12.01 2.75 2.58
CA GLY A 341 -12.34 2.94 3.98
C GLY A 341 -11.12 3.36 4.78
N THR A 342 -9.92 3.20 4.23
CA THR A 342 -8.67 3.58 4.90
C THR A 342 -7.57 3.85 3.88
N SER A 343 -7.15 5.11 3.78
CA SER A 343 -5.84 5.46 3.23
C SER A 343 -4.86 5.58 4.39
N PHE A 344 -3.85 4.70 4.44
CA PHE A 344 -2.76 4.83 5.40
C PHE A 344 -1.59 5.53 4.71
N SER A 345 -1.12 6.66 5.25
CA SER A 345 -0.14 7.50 4.55
C SER A 345 1.19 7.60 5.31
N PRO A 346 2.08 6.59 5.22
CA PRO A 346 3.38 6.64 5.86
C PRO A 346 4.32 7.63 5.15
N ASN A 347 5.18 8.29 5.92
CA ASN A 347 6.31 9.03 5.37
C ASN A 347 7.42 8.02 5.05
N GLU A 348 7.41 7.44 3.86
CA GLU A 348 8.32 6.35 3.50
C GLU A 348 8.61 6.35 2.00
N HIS A 349 9.77 5.79 1.61
CA HIS A 349 10.11 5.57 0.21
C HIS A 349 9.45 4.32 -0.38
N HIS A 350 9.17 4.36 -1.68
CA HIS A 350 8.50 3.30 -2.44
C HIS A 350 9.01 1.90 -2.13
N GLY A 351 10.34 1.72 -2.18
CA GLY A 351 11.01 0.42 -2.01
C GLY A 351 10.97 -0.16 -0.60
N SER A 352 10.51 0.60 0.41
CA SER A 352 10.52 0.21 1.82
C SER A 352 9.14 0.24 2.48
N LEU A 353 8.07 0.58 1.74
CA LEU A 353 6.69 0.63 2.27
C LEU A 353 6.27 -0.68 2.96
N GLN A 354 6.66 -1.82 2.41
CA GLN A 354 6.41 -3.17 2.94
C GLN A 354 7.22 -3.52 4.20
N HIS A 355 8.20 -2.70 4.57
CA HIS A 355 9.01 -2.83 5.79
C HIS A 355 8.68 -1.77 6.85
N ASN A 356 7.95 -0.72 6.47
CA ASN A 356 7.58 0.35 7.38
C ASN A 356 6.80 -0.20 8.57
N GLN A 357 7.23 0.16 9.79
CA GLN A 357 6.62 -0.35 11.02
C GLN A 357 5.13 0.01 11.10
N GLY A 358 4.75 1.25 10.76
CA GLY A 358 3.35 1.67 10.79
C GLY A 358 2.49 0.89 9.80
N VAL A 359 3.05 0.53 8.64
CA VAL A 359 2.36 -0.35 7.66
C VAL A 359 2.18 -1.76 8.22
N ARG A 360 3.20 -2.32 8.90
CA ARG A 360 3.11 -3.63 9.56
C ARG A 360 2.09 -3.64 10.69
N ASP A 361 2.07 -2.60 11.50
CA ASP A 361 1.12 -2.45 12.59
C ASP A 361 -0.31 -2.37 12.05
N ALA A 362 -0.53 -1.62 10.96
CA ALA A 362 -1.82 -1.55 10.27
C ALA A 362 -2.22 -2.88 9.60
N LEU A 363 -1.25 -3.60 8.98
CA LEU A 363 -1.47 -4.93 8.42
C LEU A 363 -1.97 -5.92 9.46
N SER A 364 -1.50 -5.84 10.71
CA SER A 364 -2.05 -6.67 11.79
C SER A 364 -3.55 -6.47 11.95
N GLY A 365 -4.01 -5.22 12.04
CA GLY A 365 -5.44 -4.92 12.11
C GLY A 365 -6.23 -5.32 10.85
N TRP A 366 -5.60 -5.29 9.67
CA TRP A 366 -6.25 -5.70 8.42
C TRP A 366 -6.23 -7.20 8.14
N LEU A 367 -5.35 -7.97 8.78
CA LEU A 367 -5.28 -9.42 8.60
C LEU A 367 -6.02 -10.17 9.71
N GLU A 368 -6.02 -9.62 10.93
CA GLU A 368 -6.78 -10.17 12.02
C GLU A 368 -8.26 -10.06 11.66
N HIS A 369 -8.89 -11.21 11.43
CA HIS A 369 -10.33 -11.34 11.57
C HIS A 369 -10.71 -11.28 13.05
N GLU A 370 -10.24 -10.25 13.75
CA GLU A 370 -11.17 -9.61 14.64
C GLU A 370 -12.29 -9.06 13.73
N ARG A 371 -13.28 -9.94 13.46
CA ARG A 371 -14.58 -9.60 14.03
C ARG A 371 -14.18 -9.15 15.41
N PHE A 372 -14.19 -7.83 15.66
CA PHE A 372 -14.54 -7.42 16.99
C PHE A 372 -15.71 -8.34 17.30
N HIS A 373 -15.48 -9.33 18.15
CA HIS A 373 -16.51 -9.64 19.09
C HIS A 373 -16.58 -8.30 19.84
N ARG A 374 -17.34 -7.37 19.26
CA ARG A 374 -18.50 -6.87 19.95
C ARG A 374 -19.27 -8.13 20.32
N GLY A 375 -18.74 -8.83 21.34
CA GLY A 375 -19.57 -9.57 22.25
C GLY A 375 -20.67 -8.60 22.62
N GLU A 376 -21.83 -9.12 22.93
CA GLU A 376 -22.94 -8.26 23.33
C GLU A 376 -22.53 -7.28 24.46
N ASP A 377 -21.41 -7.54 25.14
CA ASP A 377 -20.77 -6.70 26.16
C ASP A 377 -19.91 -5.51 25.65
N ASP A 378 -19.43 -5.46 24.40
CA ASP A 378 -18.52 -4.40 23.90
C ASP A 378 -19.20 -3.42 22.90
N LYS A 379 -20.53 -3.46 22.82
CA LYS A 379 -21.34 -2.45 22.13
C LYS A 379 -21.48 -1.15 22.94
N ASP A 380 -20.97 -1.14 24.16
CA ASP A 380 -21.30 -0.11 25.15
C ASP A 380 -20.12 0.78 25.55
N ALA A 381 -18.89 0.57 25.06
CA ALA A 381 -17.78 1.48 25.38
C ALA A 381 -18.03 2.87 24.73
N PRO A 382 -18.25 3.93 25.54
CA PRO A 382 -18.61 5.23 25.01
C PRO A 382 -17.43 5.88 24.28
N PRO A 383 -17.58 6.31 23.02
CA PRO A 383 -16.55 7.09 22.35
C PRO A 383 -16.46 8.46 23.04
N LEU A 384 -15.30 8.75 23.65
CA LEU A 384 -15.03 10.01 24.34
C LEU A 384 -14.19 10.93 23.43
N SER A 385 -14.62 12.17 23.25
CA SER A 385 -13.78 13.25 22.72
C SER A 385 -13.32 14.13 23.88
N VAL A 386 -12.00 14.21 24.11
CA VAL A 386 -11.43 14.90 25.27
C VAL A 386 -10.67 16.15 24.81
N LEU A 387 -11.08 17.31 25.32
CA LEU A 387 -10.38 18.57 25.20
C LEU A 387 -9.69 18.89 26.52
N ALA A 388 -8.36 18.99 26.48
CA ALA A 388 -7.52 19.36 27.60
C ALA A 388 -6.43 20.34 27.12
N PRO A 389 -5.95 21.25 27.98
CA PRO A 389 -4.90 22.20 27.61
C PRO A 389 -3.62 21.46 27.25
N THR A 390 -2.97 21.81 26.14
CA THR A 390 -1.65 21.28 25.76
C THR A 390 -0.52 22.06 26.45
N LEU A 391 -0.74 23.35 26.68
CA LEU A 391 0.08 24.26 27.48
C LEU A 391 -0.81 24.93 28.53
N LEU A 392 -0.33 25.05 29.76
CA LEU A 392 -1.05 25.69 30.86
C LEU A 392 -0.12 26.64 31.61
N ALA A 393 -0.57 27.87 31.86
CA ALA A 393 0.22 28.83 32.63
C ALA A 393 0.25 28.46 34.12
N TYR A 394 1.28 28.92 34.85
CA TYR A 394 1.31 28.76 36.30
C TYR A 394 0.08 29.37 36.98
N GLY A 395 -0.48 28.63 37.94
CA GLY A 395 -1.62 29.08 38.73
C GLY A 395 -2.96 28.97 38.01
N GLU A 396 -3.00 28.61 36.73
CA GLU A 396 -4.25 28.33 36.03
C GLU A 396 -4.80 26.96 36.41
N PRO A 397 -6.12 26.85 36.67
CA PRO A 397 -6.74 25.56 36.93
C PRO A 397 -6.72 24.69 35.66
N TYR A 398 -6.49 23.39 35.83
CA TYR A 398 -6.49 22.47 34.70
C TYR A 398 -7.93 22.07 34.37
N GLU A 399 -8.46 22.60 33.27
CA GLU A 399 -9.81 22.28 32.82
C GLU A 399 -9.83 21.16 31.78
N VAL A 400 -10.74 20.20 31.97
CA VAL A 400 -11.03 19.17 30.97
C VAL A 400 -12.48 19.25 30.55
N SER A 401 -12.73 19.16 29.25
CA SER A 401 -14.06 18.99 28.68
C SER A 401 -14.12 17.68 27.91
N VAL A 402 -15.21 16.94 28.06
CA VAL A 402 -15.43 15.66 27.38
C VAL A 402 -16.77 15.70 26.66
N THR A 403 -16.80 15.21 25.43
CA THR A 403 -18.03 15.08 24.64
C THR A 403 -18.23 13.63 24.24
N VAL A 404 -19.47 13.16 24.38
CA VAL A 404 -19.96 11.86 23.93
C VAL A 404 -20.99 12.14 22.82
N PRO A 405 -20.91 11.45 21.66
CA PRO A 405 -21.86 11.62 20.57
C PRO A 405 -23.30 11.38 21.02
N ASP A 406 -24.25 12.21 20.59
CA ASP A 406 -25.65 12.16 21.02
C ASP A 406 -26.39 10.93 20.45
N GLU A 407 -25.85 10.30 19.41
CA GLU A 407 -26.34 9.05 18.86
C GLU A 407 -26.13 7.85 19.81
N MET A 408 -25.29 8.00 20.84
CA MET A 408 -25.12 7.00 21.89
C MET A 408 -26.27 7.03 22.89
N ARG A 409 -26.93 5.87 23.07
CA ARG A 409 -27.95 5.70 24.11
C ARG A 409 -27.33 5.86 25.50
N GLY A 410 -27.91 6.73 26.32
CA GLY A 410 -27.40 7.00 27.67
C GLY A 410 -26.18 7.93 27.70
N HIS A 411 -25.91 8.69 26.62
CA HIS A 411 -24.80 9.66 26.57
C HIS A 411 -24.82 10.72 27.69
N ASP A 412 -25.97 10.94 28.34
CA ASP A 412 -26.14 11.83 29.49
C ASP A 412 -26.21 11.09 30.85
N GLU A 413 -26.02 9.78 30.87
CA GLU A 413 -26.13 8.95 32.08
C GLU A 413 -24.78 8.36 32.51
N LEU A 414 -23.69 8.68 31.79
CA LEU A 414 -22.36 8.13 32.05
C LEU A 414 -21.66 8.81 33.24
N LEU A 415 -20.95 8.01 34.03
CA LEU A 415 -20.01 8.51 35.05
C LEU A 415 -18.62 8.61 34.42
N VAL A 416 -18.27 9.80 33.91
CA VAL A 416 -16.95 10.05 33.32
C VAL A 416 -15.96 10.44 34.42
N VAL A 417 -14.78 9.83 34.41
CA VAL A 417 -13.69 10.04 35.38
C VAL A 417 -12.45 10.49 34.65
N ALA A 418 -11.71 11.42 35.26
CA ALA A 418 -10.43 11.88 34.79
C ALA A 418 -9.37 11.78 35.90
N GLU A 419 -8.19 11.32 35.53
CA GLU A 419 -6.98 11.23 36.36
C GLU A 419 -5.89 12.10 35.74
N LEU A 420 -5.40 13.07 36.51
CA LEU A 420 -4.28 13.91 36.15
C LEU A 420 -3.04 13.48 36.95
N ARG A 421 -1.97 13.13 36.25
CA ARG A 421 -0.74 12.60 36.85
C ARG A 421 0.50 13.32 36.34
N ALA A 422 1.38 13.76 37.24
CA ALA A 422 2.68 14.30 36.87
C ALA A 422 3.59 13.22 36.27
N ALA A 423 4.35 13.57 35.23
CA ALA A 423 5.25 12.64 34.53
C ALA A 423 6.35 12.08 35.45
N ASP A 424 6.78 12.86 36.44
CA ASP A 424 7.72 12.45 37.48
C ASP A 424 7.06 11.61 38.61
N ARG A 425 5.75 11.36 38.49
CA ARG A 425 4.90 10.61 39.42
C ARG A 425 4.81 11.21 40.83
N ARG A 426 5.13 12.50 41.01
CA ARG A 426 5.05 13.16 42.32
C ARG A 426 3.63 13.53 42.73
N SER A 427 2.73 13.73 41.76
CA SER A 427 1.33 14.04 42.00
C SER A 427 0.40 13.22 41.09
N GLU A 428 -0.74 12.83 41.65
CA GLU A 428 -1.83 12.13 40.97
C GLU A 428 -3.14 12.58 41.61
N SER A 429 -4.12 12.95 40.80
CA SER A 429 -5.44 13.36 41.26
C SER A 429 -6.50 12.81 40.33
N THR A 430 -7.53 12.19 40.91
CA THR A 430 -8.64 11.60 40.16
C THR A 430 -9.95 12.26 40.55
N ARG A 431 -10.79 12.58 39.57
CA ARG A 431 -12.07 13.28 39.76
C ARG A 431 -13.12 12.77 38.76
N SER A 432 -14.36 12.65 39.21
CA SER A 432 -15.51 12.50 38.31
C SER A 432 -15.87 13.85 37.68
N LEU A 433 -16.25 13.83 36.39
CA LEU A 433 -16.64 15.02 35.65
C LEU A 433 -18.11 15.31 35.85
N ARG A 434 -18.46 16.60 35.90
CA ARG A 434 -19.84 17.06 36.00
C ARG A 434 -20.50 16.96 34.62
N ASN A 435 -21.64 16.27 34.55
CA ASN A 435 -22.48 16.27 33.35
C ASN A 435 -23.17 17.65 33.16
N LEU A 436 -23.11 18.19 31.96
CA LEU A 436 -23.70 19.44 31.50
C LEU A 436 -24.89 19.26 30.54
N GLY A 437 -25.22 18.02 30.16
CA GLY A 437 -26.28 17.65 29.23
C GLY A 437 -25.88 17.70 27.75
N GLY A 438 -26.53 16.88 26.93
CA GLY A 438 -26.22 16.70 25.50
C GLY A 438 -24.88 16.03 25.26
N GLY A 439 -24.49 15.09 26.12
CA GLY A 439 -23.25 14.31 26.02
C GLY A 439 -22.01 15.07 26.49
N ARG A 440 -22.17 16.23 27.14
CA ARG A 440 -21.06 17.11 27.54
C ARG A 440 -20.74 16.99 29.01
N TYR A 441 -19.46 16.83 29.32
CA TYR A 441 -18.95 16.72 30.68
C TYR A 441 -17.80 17.69 30.92
N ARG A 442 -17.66 18.23 32.13
CA ARG A 442 -16.56 19.13 32.50
C ARG A 442 -15.99 18.79 33.86
N GLY A 443 -14.66 18.86 33.98
CA GLY A 443 -13.96 18.78 35.25
C GLY A 443 -12.88 19.85 35.34
N VAL A 444 -12.55 20.20 36.57
CA VAL A 444 -11.51 21.17 36.87
C VAL A 444 -10.64 20.58 37.98
N PHE A 445 -9.35 20.47 37.71
CA PHE A 445 -8.35 20.16 38.73
C PHE A 445 -7.75 21.47 39.26
N PRO A 446 -7.29 21.49 40.53
CA PRO A 446 -6.47 22.59 41.04
C PRO A 446 -5.28 22.86 40.13
N ALA A 447 -4.77 24.10 40.16
CA ALA A 447 -3.62 24.47 39.37
C ALA A 447 -2.43 23.52 39.65
N PRO A 448 -1.96 22.77 38.64
CA PRO A 448 -0.83 21.87 38.80
C PRO A 448 0.47 22.65 39.02
N GLU A 449 1.43 22.05 39.71
CA GLU A 449 2.79 22.58 39.78
C GLU A 449 3.47 22.51 38.41
N GLY A 450 4.57 23.23 38.21
CA GLY A 450 5.33 23.20 36.96
C GLY A 450 5.82 21.81 36.57
N GLY A 451 5.68 21.47 35.28
CA GLY A 451 6.14 20.20 34.75
C GLY A 451 5.22 19.60 33.69
N ALA A 452 5.56 18.38 33.26
CA ALA A 452 4.76 17.63 32.30
C ALA A 452 3.74 16.75 33.01
N TYR A 453 2.52 16.71 32.48
CA TYR A 453 1.40 15.95 33.02
C TYR A 453 0.77 15.06 31.96
N ARG A 454 0.23 13.93 32.42
CA ARG A 454 -0.60 13.01 31.67
C ARG A 454 -2.00 13.03 32.28
N LEU A 455 -2.98 13.33 31.44
CA LEU A 455 -4.39 13.18 31.77
C LEU A 455 -4.90 11.88 31.16
N ALA A 456 -5.61 11.06 31.94
CA ALA A 456 -6.36 9.92 31.45
C ALA A 456 -7.84 10.10 31.79
N VAL A 457 -8.72 9.86 30.84
CA VAL A 457 -10.18 10.01 31.00
C VAL A 457 -10.85 8.73 30.55
N TRP A 458 -11.80 8.21 31.32
CA TRP A 458 -12.57 7.00 30.99
C TRP A 458 -13.97 7.07 31.62
N VAL A 459 -14.85 6.13 31.28
CA VAL A 459 -16.12 5.93 32.00
C VAL A 459 -15.94 4.87 33.08
N GLU A 460 -16.39 5.16 34.29
CA GLU A 460 -16.28 4.27 35.45
C GLU A 460 -16.81 2.86 35.12
N GLY A 461 -16.01 1.82 35.41
CA GLY A 461 -16.32 0.44 35.06
C GLY A 461 -16.08 0.05 33.59
N ARG A 462 -15.66 0.99 32.73
CA ARG A 462 -15.41 0.84 31.29
C ARG A 462 -14.00 1.32 30.91
N MET A 463 -12.97 0.62 31.38
CA MET A 463 -11.56 1.01 31.22
C MET A 463 -11.10 1.03 29.75
N GLU A 464 -11.79 0.31 28.88
CA GLU A 464 -11.63 0.29 27.43
C GLU A 464 -11.96 1.64 26.76
N SER A 465 -12.73 2.53 27.42
CA SER A 465 -13.04 3.88 26.94
C SER A 465 -11.94 4.92 27.18
N ARG A 466 -10.76 4.49 27.64
CA ARG A 466 -9.69 5.38 28.12
C ARG A 466 -9.07 6.22 27.00
N VAL A 467 -9.15 7.54 27.14
CA VAL A 467 -8.49 8.55 26.31
C VAL A 467 -7.40 9.27 27.11
N THR A 468 -6.27 9.57 26.48
CA THR A 468 -5.12 10.21 27.13
C THR A 468 -4.76 11.54 26.47
N ALA A 469 -4.47 12.56 27.28
CA ALA A 469 -3.91 13.84 26.83
C ALA A 469 -2.62 14.17 27.59
N LEU A 470 -1.76 15.01 27.00
CA LEU A 470 -0.49 15.44 27.60
C LEU A 470 -0.45 16.97 27.67
N THR A 471 0.08 17.50 28.77
CA THR A 471 0.13 18.94 29.03
C THR A 471 1.47 19.33 29.62
N LEU A 472 1.99 20.48 29.22
CA LEU A 472 3.12 21.13 29.89
C LEU A 472 2.64 22.35 30.67
N VAL A 473 3.03 22.43 31.95
CA VAL A 473 2.70 23.53 32.86
C VAL A 473 3.97 24.34 33.08
N GLY A 474 3.94 25.63 32.77
CA GLY A 474 5.12 26.49 32.84
C GLY A 474 4.81 27.98 32.73
N GLU A 475 5.85 28.80 32.78
CA GLU A 475 5.76 30.22 32.44
C GLU A 475 5.47 30.32 30.94
N LEU A 476 4.33 30.93 30.58
CA LEU A 476 4.09 31.36 29.20
C LEU A 476 5.01 32.55 28.93
N GLY A 477 6.28 32.28 28.58
CA GLY A 477 7.19 33.29 28.03
C GLY A 477 6.83 33.60 26.57
N GLU A 478 7.01 34.86 26.18
CA GLU A 478 6.66 35.49 24.88
C GLU A 478 6.85 34.64 23.62
#